data_AF-A0A7Y5MSE6-F1
#
_entry.id   AF-A0A7Y5MSE6-F1
#
_cell.length_a   1.000
_cell.length_b   1.000
_cell.length_c   1.000
_cell.angle_alpha   90.00
_cell.angle_beta   90.00
_cell.angle_gamma   90.00
#
_symmetry.space_group_name_H-M   'P 1'
#
loop_
_entity.id
_entity.type
_entity.pdbx_description
1 polymer ?
#
loop_
_entity_poly.entity_id
_entity_poly.type
_entity_poly.pdbx_seq_one_letter_code
_entity_poly.pdbx_strand_id
1 'polypeptide(L)'
;LKDIVYVKNNTSYLRKKLDAFLEANTDKFEKASSGRTFYNFEPELDRSFNRGYTDYFVNHRREKIGSWESPKSKGQYIGKLLETKANGYRIENYELLNNGDGLYFLNEQGIADGVQVNIIVNDLVVPNDLKPLPVGTEIYRNLDAEFNRMIENENSAVRKIGVTMRFRETETGFALEVSDEDGHRYTATMEAPKELAKNPEGLIENTRKNLAKTGNTPFIADEIEVDFSQNWFLPNSKINEIRRVALEHLAEIRIRDYQREEHPVAKTDHPYPVKNLDFTYNVSNKLARAFYKRHGVTEIEKAFELQWDPGKSRVMVTKYCVKYELGKCPRYQRATMGEKVAEPLTLKHGEVEYKLKFNCKPCEMEIWEKDAELVLEEEGD
;
A
#
# COMPACT_ATOMS: atom_id res chain seq x y z
N LEU A 1 -13.89 -4.04 1.94
CA LEU A 1 -12.59 -4.11 1.21
C LEU A 1 -12.00 -2.72 1.16
N LYS A 2 -10.67 -2.60 1.07
CA LYS A 2 -10.02 -1.29 0.87
C LYS A 2 -10.18 -0.88 -0.60
N ASP A 3 -10.43 0.41 -0.84
CA ASP A 3 -10.71 0.94 -2.18
C ASP A 3 -9.42 1.16 -3.00
N ILE A 4 -9.60 1.57 -4.26
CA ILE A 4 -8.49 1.85 -5.18
C ILE A 4 -7.58 2.97 -4.66
N VAL A 5 -8.17 3.98 -4.01
CA VAL A 5 -7.43 5.12 -3.46
C VAL A 5 -6.46 4.64 -2.39
N TYR A 6 -6.96 3.85 -1.44
CA TYR A 6 -6.14 3.26 -0.40
C TYR A 6 -5.00 2.43 -0.99
N VAL A 7 -5.31 1.55 -1.95
CA VAL A 7 -4.30 0.65 -2.54
C VAL A 7 -3.23 1.45 -3.26
N LYS A 8 -3.60 2.36 -4.17
CA LYS A 8 -2.63 3.20 -4.90
C LYS A 8 -1.78 4.02 -3.93
N ASN A 9 -2.40 4.69 -2.96
CA ASN A 9 -1.66 5.51 -2.00
C ASN A 9 -0.62 4.72 -1.19
N ASN A 10 -1.05 3.60 -0.58
CA ASN A 10 -0.18 2.80 0.28
C ASN A 10 0.94 2.11 -0.52
N THR A 11 0.61 1.54 -1.69
CA THR A 11 1.61 0.87 -2.53
C THR A 11 2.61 1.87 -3.12
N SER A 12 2.17 3.06 -3.53
CA SER A 12 3.06 4.14 -3.97
C SER A 12 3.98 4.63 -2.85
N TYR A 13 3.47 4.80 -1.63
CA TYR A 13 4.29 5.17 -0.47
C TYR A 13 5.40 4.15 -0.22
N LEU A 14 5.03 2.86 -0.12
CA LEU A 14 5.98 1.78 0.12
C LEU A 14 6.97 1.64 -1.04
N ARG A 15 6.52 1.81 -2.28
CA ARG A 15 7.40 1.74 -3.45
C ARG A 15 8.44 2.86 -3.44
N LYS A 16 8.07 4.10 -3.12
CA LYS A 16 9.04 5.20 -2.94
C LYS A 16 10.12 4.87 -1.89
N LYS A 17 9.73 4.25 -0.78
CA LYS A 17 10.69 3.82 0.26
C LYS A 17 11.62 2.71 -0.24
N LEU A 18 11.10 1.75 -1.00
CA LEU A 18 11.91 0.70 -1.62
C LEU A 18 12.86 1.25 -2.68
N ASP A 19 12.39 2.15 -3.54
CA ASP A 19 13.23 2.77 -4.58
C ASP A 19 14.38 3.55 -3.95
N ALA A 20 14.11 4.38 -2.94
CA ALA A 20 15.16 5.10 -2.20
C ALA A 20 16.17 4.14 -1.55
N PHE A 21 15.72 3.00 -1.02
CA PHE A 21 16.61 1.98 -0.46
C PHE A 21 17.49 1.34 -1.53
N LEU A 22 16.92 0.99 -2.69
CA LEU A 22 17.66 0.38 -3.80
C LEU A 22 18.68 1.34 -4.40
N GLU A 23 18.30 2.61 -4.60
CA GLU A 23 19.21 3.67 -5.10
C GLU A 23 20.40 3.89 -4.16
N ALA A 24 20.20 3.76 -2.84
CA ALA A 24 21.28 3.88 -1.86
C ALA A 24 22.17 2.62 -1.73
N ASN A 25 21.79 1.49 -2.34
CA ASN A 25 22.48 0.19 -2.18
C ASN A 25 22.65 -0.53 -3.53
N THR A 26 22.97 0.22 -4.58
CA THR A 26 23.12 -0.30 -5.96
C THR A 26 24.27 -1.29 -6.13
N ASP A 27 25.21 -1.34 -5.17
CA ASP A 27 26.30 -2.31 -5.11
C ASP A 27 25.86 -3.71 -4.68
N LYS A 28 24.69 -3.84 -4.05
CA LYS A 28 24.21 -5.09 -3.43
C LYS A 28 22.85 -5.55 -3.93
N PHE A 29 21.99 -4.62 -4.32
CA PHE A 29 20.61 -4.91 -4.65
C PHE A 29 20.23 -4.31 -5.98
N GLU A 30 19.35 -5.00 -6.68
CA GLU A 30 18.75 -4.56 -7.93
C GLU A 30 17.22 -4.71 -7.88
N LYS A 31 16.53 -4.03 -8.79
CA LYS A 31 15.08 -4.17 -8.94
C LYS A 31 14.76 -5.52 -9.55
N ALA A 32 13.83 -6.27 -8.95
CA ALA A 32 13.30 -7.51 -9.53
C ALA A 32 12.38 -7.29 -10.76
N SER A 33 12.00 -6.05 -11.05
CA SER A 33 11.09 -5.70 -12.13
C SER A 33 11.65 -4.55 -12.94
N SER A 34 11.51 -4.61 -14.26
CA SER A 34 11.85 -3.50 -15.15
C SER A 34 11.00 -2.26 -14.92
N GLY A 35 11.39 -1.16 -15.52
CA GLY A 35 10.75 0.14 -15.45
C GLY A 35 10.84 0.84 -14.10
N ARG A 36 10.22 2.01 -14.06
CA ARG A 36 10.07 2.85 -12.89
C ARG A 36 8.65 3.41 -12.83
N THR A 37 8.19 3.71 -11.62
CA THR A 37 6.82 4.19 -11.39
C THR A 37 6.82 5.70 -11.24
N PHE A 38 5.87 6.34 -11.89
CA PHE A 38 5.63 7.78 -11.84
C PHE A 38 4.29 8.03 -11.17
N TYR A 39 4.24 9.04 -10.31
CA TYR A 39 3.06 9.42 -9.57
C TYR A 39 2.70 10.86 -9.90
N ASN A 40 1.42 11.12 -10.12
CA ASN A 40 0.91 12.50 -10.23
C ASN A 40 0.42 13.06 -8.88
N PHE A 41 0.68 12.32 -7.80
CA PHE A 41 0.29 12.64 -6.44
C PHE A 41 1.44 12.33 -5.48
N GLU A 42 1.44 12.97 -4.31
CA GLU A 42 2.35 12.62 -3.23
C GLU A 42 1.67 11.58 -2.31
N PRO A 43 2.19 10.35 -2.21
CA PRO A 43 1.59 9.34 -1.36
C PRO A 43 1.87 9.64 0.12
N GLU A 44 0.83 9.62 0.94
CA GLU A 44 0.87 9.87 2.38
C GLU A 44 -0.07 8.89 3.07
N LEU A 45 0.46 8.02 3.94
CA LEU A 45 -0.31 6.89 4.47
C LEU A 45 -1.58 7.30 5.25
N ASP A 46 -1.59 8.51 5.81
CA ASP A 46 -2.66 9.07 6.65
C ASP A 46 -3.75 9.83 5.87
N ARG A 47 -3.53 10.13 4.58
CA ARG A 47 -4.53 10.75 3.69
C ARG A 47 -5.58 9.77 3.15
N SER A 48 -5.33 8.48 3.29
CA SER A 48 -6.32 7.43 3.03
C SER A 48 -6.81 6.83 4.36
N PHE A 49 -7.59 5.75 4.32
CA PHE A 49 -8.07 5.09 5.53
C PHE A 49 -6.95 4.89 6.57
N ASN A 50 -7.11 5.54 7.74
CA ASN A 50 -6.14 5.58 8.82
C ASN A 50 -6.87 5.68 10.17
N ARG A 51 -6.39 4.97 11.19
CA ARG A 51 -6.92 5.01 12.57
C ARG A 51 -5.83 5.17 13.62
N GLY A 52 -4.77 5.88 13.27
CA GLY A 52 -3.49 5.85 13.98
C GLY A 52 -2.59 4.72 13.49
N TYR A 53 -1.30 4.87 13.77
CA TYR A 53 -0.30 3.84 13.55
C TYR A 53 0.13 3.25 14.88
N THR A 54 0.50 1.98 14.82
CA THR A 54 1.10 1.26 15.92
C THR A 54 2.24 0.44 15.34
N ASP A 55 3.38 0.42 16.02
CA ASP A 55 4.46 -0.53 15.74
C ASP A 55 4.13 -1.93 16.30
N TYR A 56 2.94 -2.08 16.90
CA TYR A 56 2.43 -3.25 17.55
C TYR A 56 3.36 -3.71 18.68
N PHE A 57 4.31 -4.61 18.37
CA PHE A 57 5.32 -5.07 19.31
C PHE A 57 6.74 -5.06 18.73
N VAL A 58 6.97 -4.39 17.59
CA VAL A 58 8.31 -4.27 16.98
C VAL A 58 9.29 -3.63 17.97
N ASN A 59 8.88 -2.56 18.68
CA ASN A 59 9.71 -1.90 19.70
C ASN A 59 9.32 -2.28 21.14
N HIS A 60 8.80 -3.49 21.31
CA HIS A 60 8.18 -3.99 22.55
C HIS A 60 6.90 -3.24 22.96
N ARG A 61 6.20 -3.76 23.96
CA ARG A 61 4.96 -3.16 24.45
C ARG A 61 5.24 -1.88 25.23
N ARG A 62 4.76 -0.74 24.71
CA ARG A 62 4.87 0.58 25.38
C ARG A 62 3.52 1.28 25.48
N GLU A 63 2.80 1.34 24.37
CA GLU A 63 1.54 2.08 24.27
C GLU A 63 0.34 1.13 24.13
N LYS A 64 -0.86 1.69 24.29
CA LYS A 64 -2.10 1.01 23.92
C LYS A 64 -2.21 0.94 22.40
N ILE A 65 -2.78 -0.15 21.91
CA ILE A 65 -2.88 -0.46 20.48
C ILE A 65 -4.33 -0.30 20.00
N GLY A 66 -5.31 -0.48 20.89
CA GLY A 66 -6.72 -0.45 20.53
C GLY A 66 -7.23 0.97 20.27
N SER A 67 -7.96 1.14 19.16
CA SER A 67 -8.79 2.33 18.90
C SER A 67 -10.19 2.08 19.47
N TRP A 68 -10.45 2.57 20.69
CA TRP A 68 -11.70 2.29 21.42
C TRP A 68 -12.83 3.27 21.06
N GLU A 69 -12.50 4.41 20.48
CA GLU A 69 -13.43 5.50 20.19
C GLU A 69 -14.34 5.18 19.01
N SER A 70 -13.78 4.60 17.93
CA SER A 70 -14.56 4.27 16.75
C SER A 70 -13.87 3.25 15.84
N PRO A 71 -14.64 2.34 15.23
CA PRO A 71 -14.18 1.55 14.10
C PRO A 71 -14.34 2.35 12.79
N LYS A 72 -14.20 3.67 12.77
CA LYS A 72 -14.23 4.51 11.56
C LYS A 72 -12.84 5.06 11.25
N SER A 73 -12.62 5.51 10.01
CA SER A 73 -11.37 6.19 9.66
C SER A 73 -11.28 7.51 10.43
N LYS A 74 -10.17 7.71 11.15
CA LYS A 74 -9.82 8.98 11.80
C LYS A 74 -9.21 9.93 10.76
N GLY A 75 -8.33 9.39 9.90
CA GLY A 75 -7.66 10.14 8.83
C GLY A 75 -6.54 11.05 9.32
N GLN A 76 -6.19 12.03 8.49
CA GLN A 76 -5.05 12.92 8.70
C GLN A 76 -5.37 13.98 9.76
N TYR A 77 -4.44 14.25 10.68
CA TYR A 77 -4.60 15.35 11.62
C TYR A 77 -4.46 16.70 10.90
N ILE A 78 -5.45 17.59 11.08
CA ILE A 78 -5.44 18.91 10.45
C ILE A 78 -5.03 19.97 11.47
N GLY A 79 -5.56 19.94 12.69
CA GLY A 79 -5.27 20.95 13.69
C GLY A 79 -6.38 21.07 14.71
N LYS A 80 -6.38 22.15 15.48
CA LYS A 80 -7.43 22.44 16.46
C LYS A 80 -8.45 23.44 15.94
N LEU A 81 -9.67 23.32 16.43
CA LEU A 81 -10.69 24.35 16.30
C LEU A 81 -10.26 25.58 17.11
N LEU A 82 -10.07 26.71 16.42
CA LEU A 82 -9.72 27.99 17.04
C LEU A 82 -10.95 28.76 17.50
N GLU A 83 -11.99 28.77 16.67
CA GLU A 83 -13.19 29.55 16.91
C GLU A 83 -14.33 29.00 16.03
N THR A 84 -15.54 28.98 16.58
CA THR A 84 -16.76 28.81 15.77
C THR A 84 -17.34 30.20 15.51
N LYS A 85 -17.39 30.61 14.24
CA LYS A 85 -17.83 31.95 13.85
C LYS A 85 -18.96 31.87 12.82
N ALA A 86 -20.08 32.51 13.14
CA ALA A 86 -21.29 32.49 12.33
C ALA A 86 -21.73 31.06 11.96
N ASN A 87 -21.54 30.66 10.71
CA ASN A 87 -21.93 29.36 10.16
C ASN A 87 -20.75 28.44 9.84
N GLY A 88 -19.55 28.68 10.40
CA GLY A 88 -18.38 27.84 10.13
C GLY A 88 -17.33 27.82 11.23
N TYR A 89 -16.25 27.10 10.93
CA TYR A 89 -15.12 26.86 11.83
C TYR A 89 -13.86 27.56 11.34
N ARG A 90 -13.11 28.16 12.25
CA ARG A 90 -11.72 28.56 12.01
C ARG A 90 -10.81 27.48 12.59
N ILE A 91 -9.99 26.86 11.75
CA ILE A 91 -9.16 25.70 12.09
C ILE A 91 -7.70 26.08 11.82
N GLU A 92 -6.77 25.65 12.68
CA GLU A 92 -5.35 26.04 12.62
C GLU A 92 -4.71 25.95 11.22
N ASN A 93 -4.86 24.81 10.53
CA ASN A 93 -4.29 24.58 9.20
C ASN A 93 -5.40 24.37 8.16
N TYR A 94 -6.36 25.29 8.11
CA TYR A 94 -7.51 25.20 7.21
C TYR A 94 -7.11 25.17 5.73
N GLU A 95 -5.94 25.71 5.37
CA GLU A 95 -5.39 25.74 4.01
C GLU A 95 -5.05 24.36 3.45
N LEU A 96 -4.96 23.34 4.32
CA LEU A 96 -4.80 21.95 3.90
C LEU A 96 -6.12 21.31 3.47
N LEU A 97 -7.26 21.93 3.80
CA LEU A 97 -8.59 21.43 3.51
C LEU A 97 -9.09 21.91 2.14
N ASN A 98 -9.92 21.08 1.52
CA ASN A 98 -10.59 21.36 0.26
C ASN A 98 -12.11 21.28 0.40
N ASN A 99 -12.82 21.90 -0.53
CA ASN A 99 -14.27 21.72 -0.65
C ASN A 99 -14.57 20.24 -0.93
N GLY A 100 -15.54 19.69 -0.21
CA GLY A 100 -15.92 18.28 -0.27
C GLY A 100 -15.19 17.38 0.73
N ASP A 101 -14.16 17.88 1.43
CA ASP A 101 -13.44 17.11 2.45
C ASP A 101 -14.37 16.69 3.60
N GLY A 102 -14.10 15.52 4.17
CA GLY A 102 -14.77 15.03 5.37
C GLY A 102 -13.93 15.33 6.60
N LEU A 103 -14.54 15.98 7.59
CA LEU A 103 -13.95 16.24 8.90
C LEU A 103 -14.41 15.18 9.90
N TYR A 104 -13.49 14.79 10.76
CA TYR A 104 -13.69 13.90 11.89
C TYR A 104 -13.24 14.58 13.18
N PHE A 105 -14.01 14.42 14.25
CA PHE A 105 -13.68 14.90 15.58
C PHE A 105 -14.44 14.08 16.63
N LEU A 106 -14.04 14.24 17.90
CA LEU A 106 -14.84 13.78 19.03
C LEU A 106 -15.71 14.95 19.51
N ASN A 107 -17.00 14.71 19.72
CA ASN A 107 -17.89 15.71 20.30
C ASN A 107 -17.65 15.87 21.81
N GLU A 108 -18.41 16.74 22.48
CA GLU A 108 -18.29 16.99 23.93
C GLU A 108 -18.50 15.73 24.79
N GLN A 109 -19.23 14.73 24.28
CA GLN A 109 -19.45 13.45 24.96
C GLN A 109 -18.34 12.43 24.69
N GLY A 110 -17.29 12.81 23.95
CA GLY A 110 -16.20 11.92 23.55
C GLY A 110 -16.59 10.92 22.46
N ILE A 111 -17.72 11.15 21.77
CA ILE A 111 -18.24 10.26 20.73
C ILE A 111 -17.73 10.74 19.37
N ALA A 112 -17.29 9.79 18.55
CA ALA A 112 -16.87 10.02 17.18
C ALA A 112 -17.99 10.62 16.31
N ASP A 113 -17.72 11.80 15.77
CA ASP A 113 -18.63 12.53 14.89
C ASP A 113 -17.86 13.19 13.73
N GLY A 114 -18.57 13.80 12.79
CA GLY A 114 -17.99 14.45 11.63
C GLY A 114 -19.00 15.24 10.81
N VAL A 115 -18.46 16.02 9.87
CA VAL A 115 -19.19 16.88 8.93
C VAL A 115 -18.46 16.89 7.59
N GLN A 116 -19.14 17.31 6.52
CA GLN A 116 -18.49 17.54 5.23
C GLN A 116 -18.26 19.04 5.04
N VAL A 117 -17.07 19.42 4.58
CA VAL A 117 -16.76 20.79 4.15
C VAL A 117 -17.53 21.09 2.88
N ASN A 118 -18.47 22.02 2.96
CA ASN A 118 -19.24 22.46 1.79
C ASN A 118 -18.44 23.51 1.00
N ILE A 119 -17.97 24.54 1.70
CA ILE A 119 -17.16 25.61 1.11
C ILE A 119 -16.16 26.17 2.13
N ILE A 120 -15.00 26.59 1.65
CA ILE A 120 -14.03 27.40 2.41
C ILE A 120 -14.05 28.82 1.84
N VAL A 121 -14.31 29.81 2.69
CA VAL A 121 -14.31 31.23 2.33
C VAL A 121 -13.30 31.96 3.21
N ASN A 122 -12.21 32.43 2.61
CA ASN A 122 -11.03 32.92 3.33
C ASN A 122 -10.47 31.84 4.27
N ASP A 123 -10.64 31.98 5.59
CA ASP A 123 -10.22 31.06 6.65
C ASP A 123 -11.40 30.35 7.35
N LEU A 124 -12.62 30.58 6.87
CA LEU A 124 -13.84 30.00 7.44
C LEU A 124 -14.24 28.73 6.68
N VAL A 125 -14.14 27.60 7.36
CA VAL A 125 -14.57 26.28 6.87
C VAL A 125 -16.05 26.10 7.19
N VAL A 126 -16.89 26.17 6.16
CA VAL A 126 -18.35 26.06 6.29
C VAL A 126 -18.78 24.62 6.04
N PRO A 127 -19.26 23.89 7.06
CA PRO A 127 -19.73 22.53 6.88
C PRO A 127 -21.12 22.47 6.24
N ASN A 128 -21.53 21.30 5.80
CA ASN A 128 -22.89 21.00 5.36
C ASN A 128 -23.91 21.05 6.52
N ASP A 129 -23.47 20.71 7.73
CA ASP A 129 -24.23 20.74 8.97
C ASP A 129 -23.34 21.31 10.08
N LEU A 130 -23.73 22.44 10.67
CA LEU A 130 -22.92 23.09 11.70
C LEU A 130 -23.21 22.47 13.07
N LYS A 131 -22.20 21.82 13.63
CA LYS A 131 -22.26 21.18 14.94
C LYS A 131 -21.58 22.03 16.02
N PRO A 132 -22.12 22.07 17.25
CA PRO A 132 -21.44 22.72 18.37
C PRO A 132 -20.16 21.96 18.72
N LEU A 133 -19.04 22.66 18.75
CA LEU A 133 -17.73 22.11 19.09
C LEU A 133 -16.96 23.06 20.02
N PRO A 134 -16.38 22.55 21.12
CA PRO A 134 -15.52 23.35 21.98
C PRO A 134 -14.27 23.83 21.26
N VAL A 135 -13.86 25.07 21.54
CA VAL A 135 -12.55 25.58 21.12
C VAL A 135 -11.45 24.67 21.68
N GLY A 136 -10.45 24.36 20.84
CA GLY A 136 -9.37 23.43 21.15
C GLY A 136 -9.63 21.98 20.73
N THR A 137 -10.83 21.65 20.23
CA THR A 137 -11.15 20.31 19.71
C THR A 137 -10.22 19.95 18.55
N GLU A 138 -9.64 18.75 18.60
CA GLU A 138 -8.81 18.22 17.51
C GLU A 138 -9.68 17.86 16.30
N ILE A 139 -9.30 18.39 15.14
CA ILE A 139 -9.95 18.16 13.86
C ILE A 139 -9.03 17.30 12.98
N TYR A 140 -9.61 16.25 12.42
CA TYR A 140 -8.98 15.34 11.47
C TYR A 140 -9.73 15.39 10.14
N ARG A 141 -9.05 15.06 9.05
CA ARG A 141 -9.65 14.86 7.73
C ARG A 141 -9.74 13.37 7.43
N ASN A 142 -10.96 12.83 7.44
CA ASN A 142 -11.22 11.41 7.17
C ASN A 142 -11.58 11.12 5.70
N LEU A 143 -11.80 12.16 4.90
CA LEU A 143 -12.00 12.11 3.46
C LEU A 143 -11.31 13.32 2.83
N ASP A 144 -10.37 13.07 1.93
CA ASP A 144 -9.69 14.10 1.14
C ASP A 144 -10.23 14.03 -0.30
N ALA A 145 -11.17 14.91 -0.62
CA ALA A 145 -11.94 14.83 -1.87
C ALA A 145 -11.06 15.10 -3.09
N GLU A 146 -10.14 16.07 -2.99
CA GLU A 146 -9.22 16.40 -4.07
C GLU A 146 -8.22 15.27 -4.31
N PHE A 147 -7.63 14.74 -3.24
CA PHE A 147 -6.69 13.61 -3.32
C PHE A 147 -7.33 12.37 -3.91
N ASN A 148 -8.54 12.04 -3.48
CA ASN A 148 -9.30 10.92 -4.04
C ASN A 148 -9.49 11.10 -5.55
N ARG A 149 -9.94 12.28 -5.99
CA ARG A 149 -10.14 12.58 -7.42
C ARG A 149 -8.83 12.45 -8.21
N MET A 150 -7.72 12.92 -7.65
CA MET A 150 -6.40 12.82 -8.28
C MET A 150 -5.95 11.37 -8.43
N ILE A 151 -6.15 10.54 -7.42
CA ILE A 151 -5.75 9.12 -7.42
C ILE A 151 -6.67 8.25 -8.27
N GLU A 152 -7.96 8.55 -8.31
CA GLU A 152 -8.94 7.86 -9.16
C GLU A 152 -8.63 8.03 -10.65
N ASN A 153 -7.88 9.08 -11.03
CA ASN A 153 -7.35 9.21 -12.38
C ASN A 153 -6.52 7.97 -12.75
N GLU A 154 -6.74 7.43 -13.95
CA GLU A 154 -6.03 6.25 -14.45
C GLU A 154 -4.51 6.46 -14.48
N ASN A 155 -4.06 7.67 -14.78
CA ASN A 155 -2.65 8.03 -14.88
C ASN A 155 -2.02 8.44 -13.55
N SER A 156 -2.67 8.18 -12.42
CA SER A 156 -2.16 8.61 -11.12
C SER A 156 -0.93 7.88 -10.64
N ALA A 157 -0.80 6.62 -11.02
CA ALA A 157 0.38 5.81 -10.81
C ALA A 157 0.65 5.00 -12.09
N VAL A 158 1.71 5.36 -12.81
CA VAL A 158 2.04 4.75 -14.11
C VAL A 158 3.45 4.18 -14.05
N ARG A 159 3.60 2.91 -14.40
CA ARG A 159 4.90 2.29 -14.62
C ARG A 159 5.31 2.48 -16.09
N LYS A 160 6.51 2.98 -16.33
CA LYS A 160 7.12 3.04 -17.67
C LYS A 160 8.49 2.37 -17.66
N ILE A 161 8.85 1.77 -18.79
CA ILE A 161 10.11 1.08 -19.04
C ILE A 161 11.01 2.01 -19.83
N GLY A 162 12.24 2.19 -19.37
CA GLY A 162 13.22 3.05 -20.04
C GLY A 162 13.61 2.49 -21.40
N VAL A 163 13.65 3.36 -22.41
CA VAL A 163 14.20 3.03 -23.73
C VAL A 163 15.21 4.07 -24.18
N THR A 164 16.25 3.60 -24.85
CA THR A 164 17.16 4.43 -25.63
C THR A 164 16.78 4.35 -27.10
N MET A 165 16.84 5.49 -27.79
CA MET A 165 16.48 5.60 -29.19
C MET A 165 17.65 6.16 -29.99
N ARG A 166 18.02 5.49 -31.07
CA ARG A 166 19.04 5.96 -32.01
C ARG A 166 18.45 6.10 -33.40
N PHE A 167 18.33 7.33 -33.88
CA PHE A 167 17.75 7.64 -35.18
C PHE A 167 18.83 8.02 -36.17
N ARG A 168 19.03 7.19 -37.19
CA ARG A 168 20.09 7.36 -38.21
C ARG A 168 19.51 7.40 -39.60
N GLU A 169 20.24 8.00 -40.53
CA GLU A 169 19.95 7.82 -41.95
C GLU A 169 20.49 6.47 -42.47
N THR A 170 19.88 5.97 -43.53
CA THR A 170 20.30 4.77 -44.30
C THR A 170 20.52 5.17 -45.75
N GLU A 171 20.95 4.27 -46.64
CA GLU A 171 21.17 4.63 -48.05
C GLU A 171 19.91 5.21 -48.73
N THR A 172 18.74 4.63 -48.47
CA THR A 172 17.46 4.99 -49.11
C THR A 172 16.45 5.70 -48.21
N GLY A 173 16.82 5.99 -46.95
CA GLY A 173 15.91 6.65 -46.01
C GLY A 173 16.47 6.76 -44.60
N PHE A 174 15.74 6.25 -43.61
CA PHE A 174 16.06 6.38 -42.18
C PHE A 174 15.75 5.11 -41.39
N ALA A 175 16.45 4.92 -40.27
CA ALA A 175 16.27 3.81 -39.36
C ALA A 175 16.26 4.29 -37.91
N LEU A 176 15.24 3.87 -37.16
CA LEU A 176 15.13 4.09 -35.72
C LEU A 176 15.37 2.78 -35.00
N GLU A 177 16.49 2.70 -34.29
CA GLU A 177 16.76 1.62 -33.35
C GLU A 177 16.25 2.02 -31.96
N VAL A 178 15.52 1.12 -31.31
CA VAL A 178 15.06 1.29 -29.93
C VAL A 178 15.52 0.09 -29.11
N SER A 179 16.12 0.37 -27.96
CA SER A 179 16.57 -0.64 -26.99
C SER A 179 15.94 -0.36 -25.63
N ASP A 180 15.44 -1.39 -24.94
CA ASP A 180 14.94 -1.25 -23.57
C ASP A 180 15.98 -1.63 -22.50
N GLU A 181 15.67 -1.31 -21.25
CA GLU A 181 16.54 -1.60 -20.08
C GLU A 181 16.76 -3.10 -19.80
N ASP A 182 15.96 -3.99 -20.39
CA ASP A 182 16.15 -5.44 -20.28
C ASP A 182 16.96 -6.01 -21.47
N GLY A 183 17.41 -5.15 -22.38
CA GLY A 183 18.24 -5.50 -23.53
C GLY A 183 17.48 -5.94 -24.79
N HIS A 184 16.15 -5.85 -24.82
CA HIS A 184 15.40 -6.11 -26.06
C HIS A 184 15.60 -4.96 -27.03
N ARG A 185 15.69 -5.28 -28.32
CA ARG A 185 15.96 -4.30 -29.37
C ARG A 185 15.10 -4.51 -30.59
N TYR A 186 14.75 -3.42 -31.25
CA TYR A 186 14.14 -3.43 -32.57
C TYR A 186 14.61 -2.25 -33.42
N THR A 187 14.78 -2.48 -34.72
CA THR A 187 15.09 -1.42 -35.68
C THR A 187 13.97 -1.31 -36.70
N ALA A 188 13.24 -0.19 -36.65
CA ALA A 188 12.31 0.16 -37.70
C ALA A 188 13.06 0.91 -38.81
N THR A 189 12.71 0.67 -40.07
CA THR A 189 13.26 1.37 -41.23
C THR A 189 12.13 2.03 -42.02
N MET A 190 12.40 3.22 -42.57
CA MET A 190 11.52 3.87 -43.54
C MET A 190 12.32 4.29 -44.77
N GLU A 191 11.74 4.15 -45.94
CA GLU A 191 12.22 4.83 -47.13
C GLU A 191 11.66 6.25 -47.16
N ALA A 192 12.52 7.22 -47.42
CA ALA A 192 12.14 8.63 -47.54
C ALA A 192 13.21 9.39 -48.33
N PRO A 193 12.80 10.36 -49.17
CA PRO A 193 13.75 11.20 -49.89
C PRO A 193 14.59 12.03 -48.89
N LYS A 194 15.89 12.12 -49.16
CA LYS A 194 16.83 12.93 -48.39
C LYS A 194 16.95 14.32 -48.99
N GLU A 195 16.04 15.19 -48.59
CA GLU A 195 16.06 16.60 -48.98
C GLU A 195 16.62 17.45 -47.84
N LEU A 196 17.46 18.44 -48.14
CA LEU A 196 17.95 19.37 -47.12
C LEU A 196 16.80 20.24 -46.60
N ALA A 197 16.77 20.44 -45.28
CA ALA A 197 15.80 21.30 -44.66
C ALA A 197 16.01 22.76 -45.04
N LYS A 198 14.92 23.41 -45.46
CA LYS A 198 14.91 24.86 -45.77
C LYS A 198 15.20 25.73 -44.54
N ASN A 199 14.82 25.24 -43.35
CA ASN A 199 15.18 25.85 -42.08
C ASN A 199 15.83 24.77 -41.18
N PRO A 200 17.16 24.65 -41.16
CA PRO A 200 17.86 23.62 -40.39
C PRO A 200 17.87 23.91 -38.89
N GLU A 201 17.59 25.14 -38.47
CA GLU A 201 17.65 25.55 -37.07
C GLU A 201 16.59 24.82 -36.25
N GLY A 202 17.01 24.14 -35.18
CA GLY A 202 16.12 23.37 -34.31
C GLY A 202 15.58 22.07 -34.91
N LEU A 203 16.02 21.64 -36.10
CA LEU A 203 15.54 20.40 -36.74
C LEU A 203 15.77 19.17 -35.86
N ILE A 204 17.01 18.99 -35.40
CA ILE A 204 17.38 17.86 -34.55
C ILE A 204 16.60 17.89 -33.23
N GLU A 205 16.40 19.08 -32.65
CA GLU A 205 15.64 19.24 -31.42
C GLU A 205 14.15 18.92 -31.60
N ASN A 206 13.55 19.35 -32.72
CA ASN A 206 12.19 18.97 -33.07
C ASN A 206 12.07 17.46 -33.31
N THR A 207 13.06 16.84 -33.94
CA THR A 207 13.11 15.38 -34.13
C THR A 207 13.13 14.67 -32.77
N ARG A 208 14.02 15.07 -31.85
CA ARG A 208 14.07 14.53 -30.48
C ARG A 208 12.74 14.71 -29.74
N LYS A 209 12.16 15.92 -29.78
CA LYS A 209 10.85 16.21 -29.15
C LYS A 209 9.73 15.34 -29.70
N ASN A 210 9.75 15.00 -30.99
CA ASN A 210 8.77 14.07 -31.53
C ASN A 210 9.09 12.64 -31.09
N LEU A 211 10.32 12.17 -31.20
CA LEU A 211 10.69 10.81 -30.74
C LEU A 211 10.37 10.56 -29.24
N ALA A 212 10.50 11.59 -28.38
CA ALA A 212 10.20 11.50 -26.96
C ALA A 212 8.70 11.27 -26.62
N LYS A 213 7.78 11.50 -27.57
CA LYS A 213 6.33 11.34 -27.36
C LYS A 213 5.91 9.86 -27.42
N THR A 214 6.24 9.11 -26.37
CA THR A 214 5.92 7.67 -26.26
C THR A 214 4.45 7.39 -25.91
N GLY A 215 3.68 8.39 -25.47
CA GLY A 215 2.23 8.31 -25.28
C GLY A 215 1.79 7.20 -24.34
N ASN A 216 0.77 6.43 -24.75
CA ASN A 216 0.19 5.34 -23.97
C ASN A 216 0.98 4.03 -24.03
N THR A 217 2.12 4.00 -24.72
CA THR A 217 3.00 2.80 -24.72
C THR A 217 3.57 2.57 -23.31
N PRO A 218 4.02 1.36 -22.97
CA PRO A 218 4.65 1.10 -21.68
C PRO A 218 6.04 1.75 -21.54
N PHE A 219 6.50 2.52 -22.53
CA PHE A 219 7.87 3.03 -22.60
C PHE A 219 7.99 4.52 -22.24
N ILE A 220 9.16 4.91 -21.75
CA ILE A 220 9.62 6.29 -21.62
C ILE A 220 10.99 6.42 -22.28
N ALA A 221 11.18 7.47 -23.08
CA ALA A 221 12.47 7.72 -23.71
C ALA A 221 13.44 8.31 -22.69
N ASP A 222 14.48 7.55 -22.35
CA ASP A 222 15.55 7.99 -21.44
C ASP A 222 16.65 8.72 -22.21
N GLU A 223 16.98 8.23 -23.41
CA GLU A 223 18.01 8.82 -24.27
C GLU A 223 17.56 8.80 -25.74
N ILE A 224 17.84 9.88 -26.47
CA ILE A 224 17.52 10.02 -27.88
C ILE A 224 18.70 10.62 -28.63
N GLU A 225 19.39 9.79 -29.40
CA GLU A 225 20.46 10.15 -30.31
C GLU A 225 19.92 10.31 -31.74
N VAL A 226 20.34 11.36 -32.45
CA VAL A 226 19.96 11.62 -33.84
C VAL A 226 21.23 11.84 -34.64
N ASP A 227 21.57 10.82 -35.44
CA ASP A 227 22.83 10.71 -36.18
C ASP A 227 22.59 10.92 -37.67
N PHE A 228 22.43 12.18 -38.07
CA PHE A 228 22.33 12.56 -39.47
C PHE A 228 23.60 13.27 -39.93
N SER A 229 24.10 12.92 -41.11
CA SER A 229 25.25 13.61 -41.72
C SER A 229 24.90 15.03 -42.18
N GLN A 230 23.62 15.29 -42.46
CA GLN A 230 23.09 16.60 -42.83
C GLN A 230 21.72 16.86 -42.19
N ASN A 231 21.24 18.11 -42.23
CA ASN A 231 19.93 18.47 -41.72
C ASN A 231 18.82 18.06 -42.70
N TRP A 232 18.51 16.76 -42.74
CA TRP A 232 17.49 16.20 -43.62
C TRP A 232 16.08 16.59 -43.18
N PHE A 233 15.28 17.07 -44.13
CA PHE A 233 13.87 17.33 -43.93
C PHE A 233 13.09 16.03 -43.81
N LEU A 234 12.39 15.88 -42.69
CA LEU A 234 11.48 14.78 -42.42
C LEU A 234 10.16 15.34 -41.87
N PRO A 235 9.01 15.03 -42.48
CA PRO A 235 7.72 15.39 -41.91
C PRO A 235 7.56 14.77 -40.51
N ASN A 236 6.99 15.53 -39.56
CA ASN A 236 6.70 15.04 -38.21
C ASN A 236 5.83 13.76 -38.23
N SER A 237 4.96 13.61 -39.23
CA SER A 237 4.16 12.40 -39.43
C SER A 237 5.03 11.16 -39.65
N LYS A 238 6.13 11.27 -40.40
CA LYS A 238 7.07 10.18 -40.65
C LYS A 238 7.88 9.83 -39.40
N ILE A 239 8.33 10.83 -38.64
CA ILE A 239 9.00 10.61 -37.34
C ILE A 239 8.05 9.91 -36.36
N ASN A 240 6.78 10.32 -36.32
CA ASN A 240 5.76 9.69 -35.49
C ASN A 240 5.46 8.25 -35.93
N GLU A 241 5.41 7.99 -37.24
CA GLU A 241 5.15 6.67 -37.82
C GLU A 241 6.26 5.68 -37.45
N ILE A 242 7.52 6.01 -37.71
CA ILE A 242 8.64 5.10 -37.39
C ILE A 242 8.79 4.87 -35.88
N ARG A 243 8.56 5.90 -35.06
CA ARG A 243 8.53 5.75 -33.59
C ARG A 243 7.46 4.77 -33.17
N ARG A 244 6.23 4.90 -33.70
CA ARG A 244 5.11 4.02 -33.35
C ARG A 244 5.43 2.58 -33.71
N VAL A 245 5.87 2.34 -34.96
CA VAL A 245 6.27 1.00 -35.43
C VAL A 245 7.37 0.41 -34.55
N ALA A 246 8.39 1.20 -34.22
CA ALA A 246 9.49 0.71 -33.41
C ALA A 246 9.07 0.31 -31.99
N LEU A 247 8.24 1.13 -31.34
CA LEU A 247 7.74 0.85 -29.98
C LEU A 247 6.73 -0.30 -29.95
N GLU A 248 5.87 -0.43 -30.96
CA GLU A 248 4.91 -1.53 -31.08
C GLU A 248 5.63 -2.88 -31.17
N HIS A 249 6.60 -3.00 -32.09
CA HIS A 249 7.38 -4.24 -32.23
C HIS A 249 8.29 -4.51 -31.04
N LEU A 250 8.85 -3.49 -30.39
CA LEU A 250 9.60 -3.68 -29.15
C LEU A 250 8.71 -4.29 -28.05
N ALA A 251 7.45 -3.82 -27.92
CA ALA A 251 6.50 -4.41 -26.98
C ALA A 251 6.17 -5.87 -27.31
N GLU A 252 6.00 -6.21 -28.59
CA GLU A 252 5.78 -7.60 -29.03
C GLU A 252 6.97 -8.51 -28.70
N ILE A 253 8.19 -8.03 -28.95
CA ILE A 253 9.43 -8.75 -28.63
C ILE A 253 9.49 -9.05 -27.14
N ARG A 254 9.22 -8.05 -26.28
CA ARG A 254 9.21 -8.23 -24.82
C ARG A 254 8.18 -9.27 -24.37
N ILE A 255 7.00 -9.31 -24.98
CA ILE A 255 5.95 -10.28 -24.63
C ILE A 255 6.37 -11.69 -25.07
N ARG A 256 6.92 -11.81 -26.29
CA ARG A 256 7.37 -13.08 -26.85
C ARG A 256 8.55 -13.67 -26.06
N ASP A 257 9.50 -12.82 -25.67
CA ASP A 257 10.74 -13.21 -25.02
C ASP A 257 10.60 -13.26 -23.49
N TYR A 258 9.43 -12.89 -22.94
CA TYR A 258 9.15 -12.99 -21.52
C TYR A 258 9.25 -14.44 -21.03
N GLN A 259 10.25 -14.70 -20.20
CA GLN A 259 10.41 -15.96 -19.50
C GLN A 259 10.07 -15.78 -18.03
N ARG A 260 9.08 -16.53 -17.55
CA ARG A 260 8.77 -16.59 -16.14
C ARG A 260 9.86 -17.40 -15.44
N GLU A 261 10.56 -16.78 -14.50
CA GLU A 261 11.45 -17.51 -13.61
C GLU A 261 10.62 -18.50 -12.76
N GLU A 262 10.91 -19.78 -12.93
CA GLU A 262 10.34 -20.84 -12.10
C GLU A 262 11.39 -21.31 -11.10
N HIS A 263 11.13 -21.09 -9.83
CA HIS A 263 11.91 -21.69 -8.76
C HIS A 263 11.22 -22.98 -8.30
N PRO A 264 11.71 -24.17 -8.70
CA PRO A 264 11.13 -25.41 -8.22
C PRO A 264 11.34 -25.49 -6.70
N VAL A 265 10.27 -25.75 -5.96
CA VAL A 265 10.36 -25.99 -4.51
C VAL A 265 11.04 -27.35 -4.32
N ALA A 266 12.34 -27.33 -4.01
CA ALA A 266 13.09 -28.53 -3.69
C ALA A 266 12.51 -29.19 -2.43
N LYS A 267 12.29 -30.51 -2.47
CA LYS A 267 11.84 -31.25 -1.29
C LYS A 267 12.99 -31.33 -0.29
N THR A 268 12.80 -30.70 0.86
CA THR A 268 13.72 -30.79 2.01
C THR A 268 13.26 -31.85 3.01
N ASP A 269 14.18 -32.29 3.87
CA ASP A 269 14.01 -33.35 4.88
C ASP A 269 14.54 -32.94 6.27
N HIS A 270 14.89 -31.67 6.47
CA HIS A 270 15.27 -31.16 7.78
C HIS A 270 14.13 -31.38 8.81
N PRO A 271 14.43 -31.55 10.10
CA PRO A 271 13.40 -31.78 11.10
C PRO A 271 12.52 -30.53 11.32
N TYR A 272 11.23 -30.74 11.52
CA TYR A 272 10.30 -29.69 11.97
C TYR A 272 10.53 -29.41 13.47
N PRO A 273 10.36 -28.17 13.95
CA PRO A 273 10.68 -27.82 15.35
C PRO A 273 9.92 -28.62 16.42
N VAL A 274 8.75 -29.16 16.09
CA VAL A 274 7.90 -29.95 17.00
C VAL A 274 7.49 -31.26 16.35
N LYS A 275 7.22 -32.29 17.18
CA LYS A 275 6.82 -33.63 16.70
C LYS A 275 5.31 -33.87 16.67
N ASN A 276 4.56 -33.08 17.42
CA ASN A 276 3.11 -33.22 17.57
C ASN A 276 2.46 -31.92 17.12
N LEU A 277 1.56 -32.00 16.14
CA LEU A 277 0.81 -30.87 15.62
C LEU A 277 -0.63 -30.99 16.05
N ASP A 278 -1.12 -29.98 16.74
CA ASP A 278 -2.54 -29.81 17.04
C ASP A 278 -3.29 -29.23 15.84
N PHE A 279 -4.60 -29.00 16.00
CA PHE A 279 -5.45 -28.43 14.96
C PHE A 279 -4.99 -27.05 14.44
N THR A 280 -4.18 -26.29 15.20
CA THR A 280 -3.76 -24.92 14.84
C THR A 280 -2.79 -24.88 13.66
N TYR A 281 -2.15 -26.00 13.33
CA TYR A 281 -1.27 -26.13 12.16
C TYR A 281 -2.04 -26.32 10.83
N ASN A 282 -3.37 -26.38 10.89
CA ASN A 282 -4.28 -26.47 9.73
C ASN A 282 -3.85 -27.53 8.69
N VAL A 283 -3.52 -28.74 9.16
CA VAL A 283 -3.12 -29.84 8.26
C VAL A 283 -4.36 -30.49 7.63
N SER A 284 -4.92 -29.78 6.65
CA SER A 284 -6.22 -30.09 6.03
C SER A 284 -6.16 -31.04 4.83
N ASN A 285 -4.97 -31.34 4.30
CA ASN A 285 -4.83 -32.17 3.11
C ASN A 285 -3.65 -33.16 3.17
N LYS A 286 -3.68 -34.15 2.27
CA LYS A 286 -2.67 -35.23 2.19
C LYS A 286 -1.26 -34.74 1.87
N LEU A 287 -1.11 -33.65 1.11
CA LEU A 287 0.20 -33.11 0.73
C LEU A 287 0.88 -32.43 1.92
N ALA A 288 0.14 -31.62 2.68
CA ALA A 288 0.63 -31.03 3.93
C ALA A 288 1.00 -32.11 4.95
N ARG A 289 0.17 -33.15 5.10
CA ARG A 289 0.47 -34.28 6.00
C ARG A 289 1.75 -35.01 5.59
N ALA A 290 1.96 -35.24 4.30
CA ALA A 290 3.19 -35.84 3.78
C ALA A 290 4.42 -34.94 4.01
N PHE A 291 4.26 -33.62 3.88
CA PHE A 291 5.31 -32.65 4.21
C PHE A 291 5.72 -32.78 5.67
N TYR A 292 4.79 -32.68 6.62
CA TYR A 292 5.14 -32.74 8.05
C TYR A 292 5.74 -34.08 8.46
N LYS A 293 5.18 -35.20 7.97
CA LYS A 293 5.75 -36.52 8.21
C LYS A 293 7.19 -36.65 7.71
N ARG A 294 7.48 -36.10 6.53
CA ARG A 294 8.84 -36.07 5.97
C ARG A 294 9.82 -35.30 6.86
N HIS A 295 9.34 -34.27 7.57
CA HIS A 295 10.13 -33.47 8.51
C HIS A 295 10.06 -34.03 9.94
N GLY A 296 9.76 -35.32 10.13
CA GLY A 296 9.86 -36.00 11.42
C GLY A 296 8.70 -35.79 12.40
N VAL A 297 7.59 -35.20 11.96
CA VAL A 297 6.37 -35.07 12.75
C VAL A 297 5.67 -36.42 12.85
N THR A 298 5.40 -36.86 14.08
CA THR A 298 4.82 -38.18 14.39
C THR A 298 3.31 -38.14 14.55
N GLU A 299 2.79 -37.12 15.23
CA GLU A 299 1.36 -36.97 15.51
C GLU A 299 0.84 -35.71 14.82
N ILE A 300 -0.21 -35.87 14.04
CA ILE A 300 -0.83 -34.77 13.30
C ILE A 300 -2.33 -34.88 13.47
N GLU A 301 -2.85 -34.03 14.33
CA GLU A 301 -4.27 -33.80 14.53
C GLU A 301 -4.93 -33.34 13.20
N LYS A 302 -6.25 -33.48 13.10
CA LYS A 302 -7.00 -32.99 11.94
C LYS A 302 -7.11 -31.46 12.00
N ALA A 303 -7.12 -30.78 10.85
CA ALA A 303 -7.48 -29.37 10.80
C ALA A 303 -8.87 -29.14 11.41
N PHE A 304 -9.10 -27.95 11.96
CA PHE A 304 -10.34 -27.58 12.66
C PHE A 304 -11.60 -27.92 11.83
N GLU A 305 -11.61 -27.59 10.54
CA GLU A 305 -12.73 -27.81 9.62
C GLU A 305 -13.02 -29.29 9.33
N LEU A 306 -12.08 -30.18 9.67
CA LEU A 306 -12.22 -31.63 9.54
C LEU A 306 -12.62 -32.31 10.85
N GLN A 307 -12.79 -31.53 11.92
CA GLN A 307 -13.23 -31.98 13.22
C GLN A 307 -14.63 -31.42 13.49
N TRP A 308 -15.54 -32.28 13.93
CA TRP A 308 -16.88 -31.86 14.35
C TRP A 308 -16.92 -31.79 15.88
N ASP A 309 -16.31 -30.75 16.46
CA ASP A 309 -16.70 -30.23 17.77
C ASP A 309 -16.34 -28.72 17.90
N PRO A 310 -17.11 -27.83 17.24
CA PRO A 310 -16.78 -26.41 17.17
C PRO A 310 -16.84 -25.69 18.53
N GLY A 311 -17.70 -26.14 19.46
CA GLY A 311 -18.12 -25.35 20.63
C GLY A 311 -17.09 -25.19 21.77
N LYS A 312 -15.98 -25.92 21.73
CA LYS A 312 -14.97 -25.92 22.82
C LYS A 312 -13.57 -25.47 22.38
N SER A 313 -13.45 -24.94 21.16
CA SER A 313 -12.15 -24.71 20.55
C SER A 313 -11.57 -23.32 20.82
N ARG A 314 -10.24 -23.24 20.85
CA ARG A 314 -9.49 -21.98 20.86
C ARG A 314 -9.50 -21.38 19.46
N VAL A 315 -10.06 -20.18 19.35
CA VAL A 315 -10.23 -19.46 18.08
C VAL A 315 -8.96 -18.70 17.70
N MET A 316 -8.28 -18.10 18.68
CA MET A 316 -7.11 -17.26 18.42
C MET A 316 -6.17 -17.23 19.62
N VAL A 317 -4.86 -17.17 19.35
CA VAL A 317 -3.84 -16.73 20.30
C VAL A 317 -3.27 -15.43 19.78
N THR A 318 -3.20 -14.41 20.62
CA THR A 318 -2.69 -13.09 20.23
C THR A 318 -1.84 -12.46 21.32
N LYS A 319 -0.85 -11.67 20.91
CA LYS A 319 -0.09 -10.82 21.84
C LYS A 319 -0.92 -9.59 22.26
N TYR A 320 -1.95 -9.19 21.52
CA TYR A 320 -2.85 -8.12 21.98
C TYR A 320 -3.56 -8.55 23.27
N CYS A 321 -3.70 -7.66 24.25
CA CYS A 321 -4.18 -8.04 25.58
C CYS A 321 -5.17 -7.00 26.12
N VAL A 322 -6.43 -7.40 26.25
CA VAL A 322 -7.51 -6.52 26.74
C VAL A 322 -7.24 -6.04 28.17
N LYS A 323 -6.67 -6.87 29.06
CA LYS A 323 -6.24 -6.42 30.40
C LYS A 323 -5.30 -5.21 30.32
N TYR A 324 -4.32 -5.23 29.41
CA TYR A 324 -3.36 -4.12 29.26
C TYR A 324 -4.04 -2.84 28.75
N GLU A 325 -4.94 -2.99 27.79
CA GLU A 325 -5.73 -1.88 27.23
C GLU A 325 -6.62 -1.20 28.28
N LEU A 326 -7.18 -2.00 29.19
CA LEU A 326 -7.99 -1.52 30.31
C LEU A 326 -7.15 -0.94 31.48
N GLY A 327 -5.81 -0.95 31.39
CA GLY A 327 -4.96 -0.50 32.49
C GLY A 327 -4.81 -1.53 33.61
N LYS A 328 -5.20 -2.78 33.38
CA LYS A 328 -5.35 -3.85 34.37
C LYS A 328 -4.29 -4.94 34.25
N CYS A 329 -3.18 -4.68 33.55
CA CYS A 329 -2.13 -5.68 33.37
C CYS A 329 -1.23 -5.80 34.63
N PRO A 330 -1.14 -6.98 35.26
CA PRO A 330 -0.30 -7.19 36.44
C PRO A 330 1.20 -7.10 36.15
N ARG A 331 1.62 -7.28 34.89
CA ARG A 331 3.04 -7.25 34.50
C ARG A 331 3.55 -5.84 34.22
N TYR A 332 2.74 -5.00 33.58
CA TYR A 332 3.19 -3.67 33.11
C TYR A 332 2.55 -2.51 33.88
N GLN A 333 1.43 -2.75 34.56
CA GLN A 333 0.63 -1.72 35.22
C GLN A 333 0.37 -2.06 36.70
N ARG A 334 1.22 -2.89 37.34
CA ARG A 334 1.04 -3.33 38.74
C ARG A 334 0.80 -2.19 39.72
N ALA A 335 1.48 -1.06 39.53
CA ALA A 335 1.35 0.12 40.39
C ALA A 335 0.06 0.92 40.19
N THR A 336 -0.56 0.84 39.00
CA THR A 336 -1.71 1.68 38.61
C THR A 336 -2.99 0.88 38.35
N MET A 337 -2.91 -0.46 38.31
CA MET A 337 -4.04 -1.32 37.96
C MET A 337 -5.17 -1.33 38.99
N GLY A 338 -4.88 -0.98 40.25
CA GLY A 338 -5.85 -1.11 41.34
C GLY A 338 -6.34 -2.56 41.47
N GLU A 339 -7.65 -2.72 41.63
CA GLU A 339 -8.28 -4.05 41.78
C GLU A 339 -8.17 -4.89 40.50
N LYS A 340 -7.97 -6.21 40.71
CA LYS A 340 -7.96 -7.22 39.64
C LYS A 340 -9.34 -7.31 39.00
N VAL A 341 -9.37 -7.51 37.69
CA VAL A 341 -10.61 -7.78 36.96
C VAL A 341 -11.09 -9.20 37.27
N ALA A 342 -12.41 -9.38 37.40
CA ALA A 342 -12.99 -10.71 37.51
C ALA A 342 -12.85 -11.45 36.17
N GLU A 343 -12.43 -12.71 36.22
CA GLU A 343 -12.21 -13.55 35.03
C GLU A 343 -13.15 -14.75 34.99
N PRO A 344 -13.46 -15.28 33.79
CA PRO A 344 -12.97 -14.84 32.48
C PRO A 344 -13.64 -13.54 32.01
N LEU A 345 -12.87 -12.69 31.32
CA LEU A 345 -13.46 -11.59 30.55
C LEU A 345 -14.13 -12.14 29.29
N THR A 346 -15.12 -11.42 28.77
CA THR A 346 -15.90 -11.87 27.62
C THR A 346 -15.96 -10.78 26.55
N LEU A 347 -15.72 -11.15 25.29
CA LEU A 347 -16.00 -10.31 24.13
C LEU A 347 -17.41 -10.59 23.63
N LYS A 348 -18.19 -9.53 23.39
CA LYS A 348 -19.54 -9.63 22.82
C LYS A 348 -19.67 -8.78 21.56
N HIS A 349 -20.24 -9.37 20.51
CA HIS A 349 -20.57 -8.67 19.27
C HIS A 349 -21.92 -9.17 18.74
N GLY A 350 -22.98 -8.41 19.03
CA GLY A 350 -24.35 -8.87 18.80
C GLY A 350 -24.66 -10.08 19.69
N GLU A 351 -25.11 -11.17 19.08
CA GLU A 351 -25.41 -12.44 19.77
C GLU A 351 -24.17 -13.32 20.00
N VAL A 352 -23.05 -12.99 19.35
CA VAL A 352 -21.81 -13.78 19.43
C VAL A 352 -21.02 -13.38 20.68
N GLU A 353 -20.53 -14.40 21.39
CA GLU A 353 -19.84 -14.26 22.66
C GLU A 353 -18.60 -15.15 22.70
N TYR A 354 -17.46 -14.61 23.14
CA TYR A 354 -16.21 -15.35 23.28
C TYR A 354 -15.61 -15.13 24.67
N LYS A 355 -15.04 -16.19 25.26
CA LYS A 355 -14.32 -16.10 26.53
C LYS A 355 -12.85 -15.78 26.27
N LEU A 356 -12.27 -14.98 27.16
CA LEU A 356 -10.85 -14.63 27.14
C LEU A 356 -10.11 -15.41 28.23
N LYS A 357 -8.98 -15.99 27.86
CA LYS A 357 -8.00 -16.55 28.79
C LYS A 357 -6.69 -15.78 28.67
N PHE A 358 -6.09 -15.40 29.79
CA PHE A 358 -4.86 -14.60 29.81
C PHE A 358 -3.67 -15.44 30.30
N ASN A 359 -2.66 -15.59 29.45
CA ASN A 359 -1.43 -16.29 29.76
C ASN A 359 -0.31 -15.25 29.97
N CYS A 360 -0.19 -14.72 31.19
CA CYS A 360 0.71 -13.59 31.48
C CYS A 360 2.21 -13.91 31.34
N LYS A 361 2.62 -15.16 31.57
CA LYS A 361 4.01 -15.61 31.42
C LYS A 361 4.51 -15.48 29.97
N PRO A 362 3.88 -16.11 28.95
CA PRO A 362 4.21 -15.85 27.55
C PRO A 362 3.71 -14.49 27.02
N CYS A 363 2.95 -13.74 27.83
CA CYS A 363 2.32 -12.46 27.47
C CYS A 363 1.37 -12.62 26.27
N GLU A 364 0.43 -13.54 26.39
CA GLU A 364 -0.56 -13.89 25.37
C GLU A 364 -1.97 -13.85 25.93
N MET A 365 -2.93 -13.57 25.05
CA MET A 365 -4.35 -13.69 25.30
C MET A 365 -4.91 -14.71 24.30
N GLU A 366 -5.72 -15.62 24.81
CA GLU A 366 -6.44 -16.59 24.01
C GLU A 366 -7.91 -16.22 23.95
N ILE A 367 -8.50 -16.40 22.77
CA ILE A 367 -9.93 -16.22 22.51
C ILE A 367 -10.52 -17.60 22.30
N TRP A 368 -11.56 -17.91 23.08
CA TRP A 368 -12.22 -19.22 23.11
C TRP A 368 -13.71 -19.06 22.84
N GLU A 369 -14.30 -20.08 22.24
CA GLU A 369 -15.75 -20.18 22.08
C GLU A 369 -16.47 -20.10 23.43
N LYS A 370 -17.72 -19.62 23.41
CA LYS A 370 -18.53 -19.39 24.62
C LYS A 370 -18.63 -20.63 25.51
N ASP A 371 -18.79 -21.81 24.89
CA ASP A 371 -19.05 -23.06 25.61
C ASP A 371 -17.76 -23.78 26.04
N ALA A 372 -16.59 -23.16 25.83
CA ALA A 372 -15.32 -23.67 26.30
C ALA A 372 -15.26 -23.70 27.84
N GLU A 373 -14.76 -24.81 28.37
CA GLU A 373 -14.41 -24.99 29.78
C GLU A 373 -12.96 -24.52 29.98
N LEU A 374 -12.78 -23.31 30.54
CA LEU A 374 -11.46 -22.73 30.74
C LEU A 374 -10.91 -23.11 32.11
N VAL A 375 -9.73 -23.72 32.13
CA VAL A 375 -8.89 -23.76 33.32
C VAL A 375 -8.08 -22.47 33.36
N LEU A 376 -8.43 -21.59 34.30
CA LEU A 376 -7.68 -20.36 34.59
C LEU A 376 -6.56 -20.71 35.56
N GLU A 377 -5.32 -20.40 35.18
CA GLU A 377 -4.19 -20.52 36.11
C GLU A 377 -4.30 -19.38 37.12
N GLU A 378 -4.25 -19.70 38.41
CA GLU A 378 -4.03 -18.65 39.43
C GLU A 378 -2.67 -18.04 39.14
N GLU A 379 -2.66 -16.76 38.74
CA GLU A 379 -1.43 -15.99 38.54
C GLU A 379 -0.64 -15.98 39.86
N GLY A 380 0.32 -16.89 40.00
CA GLY A 380 1.22 -16.98 41.14
C GLY A 380 1.96 -15.66 41.36
N ASP A 381 2.08 -15.27 42.64
CA ASP A 381 2.54 -13.97 43.16
C ASP A 381 3.83 -13.38 42.56
#